data_AF-A0A9N8LIL0-F1
#
_entry.id   AF-A0A9N8LIL0-F1
#
_cell.length_a   1.000
_cell.length_b   1.000
_cell.length_c   1.000
_cell.angle_alpha   90.00
_cell.angle_beta   90.00
_cell.angle_gamma   90.00
#
_symmetry.space_group_name_H-M   'P 1'
#
loop_
_entity.id
_entity.type
_entity.pdbx_description
1 polymer ?
#
loop_
_entity_poly.entity_id
_entity_poly.type
_entity_poly.pdbx_seq_one_letter_code
_entity_poly.pdbx_strand_id
1 'polypeptide(L)'
;SKILNRSLWRVIKSAADLSARTDTAMFLAWATLEPGKQKHKQVVWASENICDPARPVLHSMTRAMHDKFHADIAVYRENQVAEAARHAAEKATWQAERIELLSRIAELQHNRADGEGGSGSSSQL
;
A
#
# COMPACT_ATOMS: atom_id res chain seq x y z
N SER A 1 3.95 18.60 -5.03
CA SER A 1 2.59 18.40 -4.47
C SER A 1 1.81 19.71 -4.21
N LYS A 2 1.81 20.69 -5.13
CA LYS A 2 0.98 21.93 -5.00
C LYS A 2 -0.38 21.79 -5.69
N ILE A 3 -0.44 21.06 -6.82
CA ILE A 3 -1.65 20.84 -7.62
C ILE A 3 -2.66 19.97 -6.85
N LEU A 4 -2.21 18.87 -6.23
CA LEU A 4 -3.09 17.96 -5.48
C LEU A 4 -3.78 18.69 -4.31
N ASN A 5 -3.03 19.52 -3.58
CA ASN A 5 -3.59 20.37 -2.53
C ASN A 5 -4.60 21.38 -3.09
N ARG A 6 -4.31 22.02 -4.23
CA ARG A 6 -5.23 23.00 -4.85
C ARG A 6 -6.55 22.35 -5.30
N SER A 7 -6.48 21.16 -5.91
CA SER A 7 -7.68 20.42 -6.32
C SER A 7 -8.48 19.95 -5.12
N LEU A 8 -7.83 19.43 -4.08
CA LEU A 8 -8.50 19.02 -2.83
C LEU A 8 -9.20 20.21 -2.17
N TRP A 9 -8.56 21.38 -2.10
CA TRP A 9 -9.17 22.60 -1.59
C TRP A 9 -10.39 23.06 -2.40
N ARG A 10 -10.41 22.83 -3.72
CA ARG A 10 -11.60 23.10 -4.54
C ARG A 10 -12.76 22.19 -4.19
N VAL A 11 -12.50 20.90 -3.96
CA VAL A 11 -13.53 19.94 -3.54
C VAL A 11 -14.09 20.32 -2.16
N ILE A 12 -13.20 20.62 -1.20
CA ILE A 12 -13.61 21.09 0.14
C ILE A 12 -14.44 22.36 0.03
N LYS A 13 -14.02 23.33 -0.79
CA LYS A 13 -14.79 24.56 -1.00
C LYS A 13 -16.17 24.28 -1.58
N SER A 14 -16.28 23.44 -2.62
CA SER A 14 -17.58 23.09 -3.20
C SER A 14 -18.48 22.37 -2.20
N ALA A 15 -17.92 21.50 -1.35
CA ALA A 15 -18.66 20.84 -0.27
C ALA A 15 -19.13 21.85 0.79
N ALA A 16 -18.29 22.81 1.17
CA ALA A 16 -18.66 23.89 2.09
C ALA A 16 -19.77 24.77 1.51
N ASP A 17 -19.64 25.19 0.25
CA ASP A 17 -20.64 26.01 -0.45
C ASP A 17 -21.98 25.25 -0.55
N LEU A 18 -21.96 23.94 -0.82
CA LEU A 18 -23.16 23.11 -0.86
C LEU A 18 -23.81 23.01 0.52
N SER A 19 -23.05 22.60 1.54
CA SER A 19 -23.53 22.46 2.92
C SER A 19 -24.19 23.74 3.43
N ALA A 20 -23.57 24.90 3.20
CA ALA A 20 -24.11 26.19 3.61
C ALA A 20 -25.40 26.57 2.87
N ARG A 21 -25.52 26.23 1.58
CA ARG A 21 -26.72 26.54 0.78
C ARG A 21 -27.90 25.64 1.07
N THR A 22 -27.65 24.40 1.47
CA THR A 22 -28.69 23.38 1.67
C THR A 22 -28.95 23.06 3.14
N ASP A 23 -28.29 23.76 4.07
CA ASP A 23 -28.29 23.48 5.50
C ASP A 23 -28.06 21.99 5.82
N THR A 24 -27.16 21.37 5.07
CA THR A 24 -26.91 19.92 5.14
C THR A 24 -25.64 19.64 5.92
N ALA A 25 -25.69 18.62 6.78
CA ALA A 25 -24.52 18.07 7.46
C ALA A 25 -23.61 17.33 6.45
N MET A 26 -22.34 17.73 6.35
CA MET A 26 -21.38 17.14 5.45
C MET A 26 -20.06 16.80 6.15
N PHE A 27 -19.51 15.64 5.81
CA PHE A 27 -18.20 15.20 6.23
C PHE A 27 -17.42 14.71 5.01
N LEU A 28 -16.20 15.21 4.85
CA LEU A 28 -15.32 14.86 3.75
C LEU A 28 -13.96 14.46 4.29
N ALA A 29 -13.54 13.25 3.98
CA ALA A 29 -12.22 12.74 4.36
C ALA A 29 -11.43 12.32 3.12
N TRP A 30 -10.14 12.62 3.16
CA TRP A 30 -9.19 12.31 2.10
C TRP A 30 -7.91 11.72 2.70
N ALA A 31 -7.43 10.63 2.12
CA ALA A 31 -6.15 10.04 2.50
C ALA A 31 -5.40 9.51 1.27
N THR A 32 -4.08 9.58 1.34
CA THR A 32 -3.20 8.87 0.42
C THR A 32 -2.99 7.43 0.91
N LEU A 33 -3.31 6.46 0.06
CA LEU A 33 -3.26 5.03 0.40
C LEU A 33 -1.89 4.41 0.15
N GLU A 34 -1.21 4.85 -0.90
CA GLU A 34 0.08 4.30 -1.34
C GLU A 34 1.25 4.71 -0.41
N PRO A 35 2.02 3.74 0.11
CA PRO A 35 3.27 4.01 0.81
C PRO A 35 4.25 4.76 -0.10
N GLY A 36 4.88 5.82 0.40
CA GLY A 36 6.01 6.50 -0.26
C GLY A 36 5.68 7.54 -1.35
N LYS A 37 4.48 7.56 -1.95
CA LYS A 37 4.15 8.53 -3.02
C LYS A 37 3.82 9.95 -2.51
N GLN A 38 3.33 10.09 -1.28
CA GLN A 38 3.01 11.38 -0.66
C GLN A 38 3.24 11.25 0.85
N LYS A 39 4.23 11.97 1.39
CA LYS A 39 4.48 12.06 2.84
C LYS A 39 3.27 12.73 3.52
N HIS A 40 2.30 11.94 3.95
CA HIS A 40 1.36 12.24 5.04
C HIS A 40 0.53 13.54 4.93
N LYS A 41 -0.42 13.61 3.99
CA LYS A 41 -1.57 14.52 4.15
C LYS A 41 -2.88 13.76 4.08
N GLN A 42 -3.35 13.32 5.25
CA GLN A 42 -4.76 13.09 5.47
C GLN A 42 -5.41 14.47 5.65
N VAL A 43 -6.59 14.66 5.10
CA VAL A 43 -7.38 15.86 5.30
C VAL A 43 -8.78 15.42 5.65
N VAL A 44 -9.29 15.94 6.75
CA VAL A 44 -10.68 15.77 7.15
C VAL A 44 -11.28 17.17 7.24
N TRP A 45 -12.46 17.33 6.65
CA TRP A 45 -13.27 18.52 6.74
C TRP A 45 -14.68 18.12 7.12
N ALA A 46 -15.32 18.92 7.96
CA ALA A 46 -16.69 18.76 8.37
C ALA A 46 -17.38 20.13 8.33
N SER A 47 -18.66 20.14 7.99
CA SER A 47 -19.45 21.36 7.98
C SER A 47 -19.62 21.94 9.38
N GLU A 48 -19.71 23.26 9.49
CA GLU A 48 -19.74 23.96 10.80
C GLU A 48 -20.94 23.53 11.67
N ASN A 49 -22.09 23.27 11.05
CA ASN A 49 -23.32 22.86 11.74
C ASN A 49 -23.20 21.53 12.51
N ILE A 50 -22.25 20.66 12.14
CA ILE A 50 -21.99 19.39 12.86
C ILE A 50 -20.76 19.46 13.78
N CYS A 51 -20.00 20.55 13.70
CA CYS A 51 -18.88 20.83 14.59
C CYS A 51 -19.25 21.72 15.79
N ASP A 52 -20.46 22.28 15.81
CA ASP A 52 -20.95 23.19 16.85
C ASP A 52 -20.96 22.52 18.25
N PRO A 53 -20.17 23.05 19.22
CA PRO A 53 -20.17 22.55 20.60
C PRO A 53 -21.53 22.67 21.31
N ALA A 54 -22.40 23.59 20.87
CA ALA A 54 -23.75 23.71 21.40
C ALA A 54 -24.65 22.51 21.00
N ARG A 55 -24.19 21.68 20.05
CA ARG A 55 -24.86 20.46 19.58
C ARG A 55 -24.00 19.23 19.91
N PRO A 56 -23.92 18.81 21.19
CA PRO A 56 -22.93 17.84 21.67
C PRO A 56 -23.03 16.46 21.00
N VAL A 57 -24.23 16.05 20.58
CA VAL A 57 -24.41 14.77 19.86
C VAL A 57 -23.79 14.84 18.46
N LEU A 58 -24.01 15.92 17.71
CA LEU A 58 -23.42 16.09 16.38
C LEU A 58 -21.92 16.29 16.45
N HIS A 59 -21.46 17.08 17.43
CA HIS A 59 -20.04 17.30 17.67
C HIS A 59 -19.33 15.98 18.01
N SER A 60 -19.89 15.17 18.92
CA SER A 60 -19.29 13.88 19.29
C SER A 60 -19.31 12.87 18.14
N MET A 61 -20.39 12.83 17.34
CA MET A 61 -20.45 12.02 16.12
C MET A 61 -19.35 12.41 15.12
N THR A 62 -19.19 13.71 14.85
CA THR A 62 -18.17 14.22 13.92
C THR A 62 -16.76 13.87 14.41
N ARG A 63 -16.51 13.99 15.72
CA ARG A 63 -15.26 13.57 16.34
C ARG A 63 -15.02 12.08 16.19
N ALA A 64 -16.03 11.24 16.44
CA ALA A 64 -15.91 9.80 16.26
C ALA A 64 -15.61 9.39 14.81
N MET A 65 -16.23 10.06 13.83
CA MET A 65 -15.94 9.85 12.40
C MET A 65 -14.51 10.23 12.04
N HIS A 66 -14.04 11.38 12.53
CA HIS A 66 -12.65 11.82 12.37
C HIS A 66 -11.68 10.78 12.94
N ASP A 67 -11.86 10.40 14.20
CA ASP A 67 -10.95 9.50 14.92
C ASP A 67 -10.92 8.12 14.26
N LYS A 68 -12.09 7.59 13.87
CA LYS A 68 -12.21 6.31 13.17
C LYS A 68 -11.52 6.34 11.81
N PHE A 69 -11.70 7.40 11.03
CA PHE A 69 -11.04 7.52 9.73
C PHE A 69 -9.51 7.52 9.87
N HIS A 70 -8.97 8.25 10.84
CA HIS A 70 -7.54 8.28 11.10
C HIS A 70 -7.00 6.91 11.52
N ALA A 71 -7.70 6.22 12.43
CA ALA A 71 -7.33 4.90 12.90
C ALA A 71 -7.34 3.85 11.77
N ASP A 72 -8.43 3.78 11.00
CA ASP A 72 -8.58 2.78 9.93
C ASP A 72 -7.54 2.99 8.83
N ILE A 73 -7.19 4.24 8.49
CA ILE A 73 -6.12 4.51 7.52
C ILE A 73 -4.73 4.16 8.08
N ALA A 74 -4.48 4.33 9.37
CA ALA A 74 -3.23 3.90 9.99
C ALA A 74 -3.07 2.38 9.89
N VAL A 75 -4.11 1.62 10.29
CA VAL A 75 -4.14 0.15 10.18
C VAL A 75 -3.96 -0.30 8.73
N TYR A 76 -4.66 0.33 7.79
CA TYR A 76 -4.53 0.02 6.37
C TYR A 76 -3.07 0.18 5.88
N ARG A 77 -2.39 1.25 6.29
CA ARG A 77 -0.99 1.50 5.91
C ARG A 77 -0.03 0.51 6.56
N GLU A 78 -0.26 0.15 7.82
CA GLU A 78 0.53 -0.87 8.50
C GLU A 78 0.41 -2.23 7.80
N ASN A 79 -0.81 -2.62 7.42
CA ASN A 79 -1.06 -3.84 6.66
C ASN A 79 -0.35 -3.82 5.29
N GLN A 80 -0.34 -2.67 4.61
CA GLN A 80 0.39 -2.52 3.34
C GLN A 80 1.90 -2.70 3.50
N VAL A 81 2.48 -2.17 4.58
CA VAL A 81 3.91 -2.35 4.87
C VAL A 81 4.21 -3.82 5.18
N ALA A 82 3.37 -4.48 5.98
CA ALA A 82 3.52 -5.89 6.31
C ALA A 82 3.41 -6.79 5.06
N GLU A 83 2.43 -6.53 4.20
CA GLU A 83 2.23 -7.29 2.96
C GLU A 83 3.41 -7.11 1.99
N ALA A 84 3.89 -5.87 1.84
CA ALA A 84 5.08 -5.58 1.03
C ALA A 84 6.33 -6.30 1.56
N ALA A 85 6.51 -6.37 2.89
CA ALA A 85 7.60 -7.12 3.51
C ALA A 85 7.46 -8.63 3.27
N ARG A 86 6.25 -9.19 3.36
CA ARG A 86 6.00 -10.61 3.10
C ARG A 86 6.32 -10.98 1.65
N HIS A 87 5.84 -10.19 0.69
CA HIS A 87 6.16 -10.40 -0.72
C HIS A 87 7.65 -10.25 -1.03
N ALA A 88 8.34 -9.32 -0.36
CA ALA A 88 9.79 -9.20 -0.51
C ALA A 88 10.53 -10.45 -0.01
N ALA A 89 10.10 -11.01 1.12
CA ALA A 89 10.64 -12.26 1.66
C ALA A 89 10.37 -13.46 0.76
N GLU A 90 9.12 -13.65 0.32
CA GLU A 90 8.71 -14.70 -0.63
C GLU A 90 9.50 -14.63 -1.95
N LYS A 91 9.74 -13.42 -2.45
CA LYS A 91 10.55 -13.21 -3.65
C LYS A 91 12.01 -13.57 -3.42
N ALA A 92 12.57 -13.25 -2.25
CA ALA A 92 13.95 -13.59 -1.91
C ALA A 92 14.15 -15.11 -1.78
N THR A 93 13.20 -15.83 -1.16
CA THR A 93 13.25 -17.29 -1.06
C THR A 93 13.13 -17.94 -2.44
N TRP A 94 12.19 -17.50 -3.27
CA TRP A 94 12.05 -17.99 -4.64
C TRP A 94 13.31 -17.74 -5.49
N GLN A 95 13.96 -16.59 -5.31
CA GLN A 95 15.22 -16.29 -6.00
C GLN A 95 16.36 -17.20 -5.54
N ALA A 96 16.45 -17.50 -4.24
CA ALA A 96 17.46 -18.41 -3.69
C ALA A 96 17.27 -19.84 -4.22
N GLU A 97 16.05 -20.38 -4.18
CA GLU A 97 15.72 -21.70 -4.72
C GLU A 97 16.04 -21.79 -6.22
N ARG A 98 15.72 -20.75 -6.99
CA ARG A 98 16.03 -20.68 -8.42
C ARG A 98 17.53 -20.71 -8.68
N ILE A 99 18.34 -20.01 -7.87
CA ILE A 99 19.80 -20.02 -7.99
C ILE A 99 20.34 -21.42 -7.67
N GLU A 100 19.86 -22.07 -6.62
CA GLU A 100 20.27 -23.42 -6.23
C GLU A 100 19.96 -24.45 -7.32
N LEU A 101 18.75 -24.43 -7.87
CA LEU A 101 18.35 -25.31 -8.96
C LEU A 101 19.22 -25.13 -10.21
N LEU A 102 19.54 -23.87 -10.57
CA LEU A 102 20.40 -23.59 -11.71
C LEU A 102 21.83 -24.09 -11.48
N SER A 103 22.37 -23.93 -10.28
CA SER A 103 23.68 -24.49 -9.91
C SER A 103 23.69 -26.01 -10.01
N ARG A 104 22.62 -26.68 -9.54
CA ARG A 104 22.52 -28.14 -9.60
C ARG A 104 22.40 -28.67 -11.03
N ILE A 105 21.67 -27.95 -11.89
CA ILE A 105 21.60 -28.28 -13.32
C ILE A 105 22.98 -28.16 -13.97
N ALA A 106 23.74 -27.10 -13.65
CA ALA A 106 25.09 -26.91 -14.18
C ALA A 106 26.04 -28.04 -13.73
N GLU A 107 26.01 -28.44 -12.46
CA GLU A 107 26.78 -29.58 -11.94
C GLU A 107 26.43 -30.89 -12.66
N LEU A 108 25.14 -31.18 -12.83
CA LEU A 108 24.68 -32.40 -13.51
C LEU A 108 25.08 -32.42 -15.00
N GLN A 109 25.03 -31.27 -15.68
CA GLN A 109 25.48 -31.15 -17.06
C GLN A 109 26.99 -31.35 -17.19
N HIS A 110 27.77 -30.81 -16.26
CA HIS A 110 29.22 -31.03 -16.21
C HIS A 110 29.58 -32.50 -16.00
N ASN A 111 28.99 -33.14 -14.99
CA ASN A 111 29.22 -34.57 -14.69
C ASN A 111 28.81 -35.49 -15.85
N ARG A 112 27.77 -35.14 -16.60
CA ARG A 112 27.35 -35.89 -17.79
C ARG A 112 28.34 -35.74 -18.94
N ALA A 113 28.87 -34.54 -19.17
CA ALA A 113 29.90 -34.31 -20.19
C ALA A 113 31.19 -35.09 -19.89
N ASP A 114 31.59 -35.17 -18.62
CA ASP A 114 32.77 -35.95 -18.19
C ASP A 114 32.53 -37.47 -18.29
N GLY A 115 31.30 -37.93 -18.02
CA GLY A 115 30.90 -39.34 -18.16
C GLY A 115 30.81 -39.83 -19.61
N GLU A 116 30.39 -38.97 -20.55
CA GLU A 116 30.35 -39.29 -21.99
C GLU A 116 31.76 -39.24 -22.64
N GLY A 117 32.72 -38.55 -22.03
CA GLY A 117 34.14 -38.59 -22.43
C GLY A 117 34.90 -39.87 -22.02
N GLY A 118 34.37 -40.65 -21.07
CA GLY A 118 35.03 -41.84 -20.49
C GLY A 118 34.61 -43.20 -21.07
N SER A 119 33.49 -43.31 -21.80
CA SER A 119 33.02 -44.59 -22.36
C SER A 119 33.50 -44.87 -23.80
N GLY A 120 34.28 -43.96 -24.39
CA GLY A 120 34.81 -44.10 -25.76
C GLY A 120 36.12 -44.89 -25.90
N SER A 121 36.72 -45.42 -24.83
CA SER A 121 38.02 -46.10 -24.89
C SER A 121 38.03 -47.42 -24.13
N SER A 122 37.31 -48.43 -24.62
CA SER A 122 37.64 -49.83 -24.31
C SER A 122 37.05 -50.78 -25.35
N SER A 123 37.56 -50.75 -26.58
CA SER A 123 37.41 -51.87 -27.51
C SER A 123 38.46 -51.84 -28.62
N GLN A 124 39.73 -52.05 -28.25
CA GLN A 124 40.74 -52.63 -29.15
C GLN A 124 41.75 -53.40 -28.28
N LEU A 125 41.61 -54.72 -28.26
CA LEU A 125 42.63 -55.77 -28.41
C LEU A 125 42.07 -57.11 -27.94
#